data_AF-A0A9D5E7K8-F1
#
_entry.id   AF-A0A9D5E7K8-F1
#
_cell.length_a   1.000
_cell.length_b   1.000
_cell.length_c   1.000
_cell.angle_alpha   90.00
_cell.angle_beta   90.00
_cell.angle_gamma   90.00
#
_symmetry.space_group_name_H-M   'P 1'
#
loop_
_entity.id
_entity.type
_entity.pdbx_description
1 polymer ?
#
loop_
_entity_poly.entity_id
_entity_poly.type
_entity_poly.pdbx_seq_one_letter_code
_entity_poly.pdbx_strand_id
1 'polypeptide(L)' 'MPEDTVRLMCPNLTCRKILAVPKSARGKTVRCRSCGTNIRVPSAPAIAKAAFEDKKSDKPAA' A
#
# COMPACT_ATOMS: atom_id res chain seq x y z
N MET A 1 -9.29 -14.98 -9.00
CA MET A 1 -9.52 -13.79 -8.16
C MET A 1 -8.24 -13.37 -7.40
N PRO A 2 -7.22 -12.75 -8.03
CA PRO A 2 -5.98 -12.37 -7.33
C PRO A 2 -5.65 -10.86 -7.38
N GLU A 3 -6.61 -9.94 -7.50
CA GLU A 3 -6.26 -8.69 -8.19
C GLU A 3 -5.66 -7.58 -7.31
N ASP A 4 -5.67 -7.70 -5.98
CA ASP A 4 -5.21 -6.59 -5.13
C ASP A 4 -4.55 -7.05 -3.82
N THR A 5 -3.47 -7.81 -3.95
CA THR A 5 -2.62 -8.22 -2.81
C THR A 5 -1.32 -7.42 -2.80
N VAL A 6 -0.99 -6.83 -1.66
CA VAL A 6 0.26 -6.11 -1.42
C VAL A 6 1.21 -7.03 -0.66
N ARG A 7 2.44 -7.14 -1.15
CA ARG A 7 3.50 -7.89 -0.48
C ARG A 7 4.27 -6.97 0.45
N LEU A 8 4.40 -7.37 1.71
CA LEU A 8 5.18 -6.64 2.73
C LEU A 8 5.96 -7.61 3.60
N MET A 9 7.07 -7.15 4.16
CA MET A 9 7.91 -7.96 5.03
C MET A 9 7.40 -7.89 6.47
N CYS A 10 7.40 -9.03 7.15
CA CYS A 10 7.12 -9.08 8.59
C CYS A 10 8.18 -8.29 9.36
N PRO A 11 7.81 -7.30 10.21
CA PRO A 11 8.75 -6.51 11.00
C PRO A 11 9.41 -7.31 12.12
N ASN A 12 8.90 -8.51 12.43
CA ASN A 12 9.53 -9.40 13.40
C ASN A 12 10.84 -9.98 12.81
N LEU A 13 11.98 -9.66 13.44
CA LEU A 13 13.32 -10.07 13.02
C LEU A 13 13.53 -11.59 12.99
N THR A 14 12.77 -12.37 13.77
CA THR A 14 12.85 -13.83 13.72
C THR A 14 12.06 -14.42 12.56
N CYS A 15 10.98 -13.77 12.14
CA CYS A 15 10.09 -14.26 11.09
C CYS A 15 10.55 -13.81 9.70
N ARG A 16 10.76 -12.50 9.50
CA ARG A 16 11.19 -11.85 8.23
C ARG A 16 10.46 -12.31 6.95
N LYS A 17 9.35 -13.03 7.07
CA LYS A 17 8.65 -13.63 5.95
C LYS A 17 7.89 -12.58 5.16
N ILE A 18 7.72 -12.81 3.87
CA ILE A 18 6.88 -11.97 3.02
C ILE A 18 5.43 -12.36 3.24
N LEU A 19 4.61 -11.40 3.64
CA LEU A 19 3.17 -11.53 3.76
C LEU A 19 2.50 -10.92 2.53
N ALA A 20 1.54 -11.64 1.97
CA ALA A 20 0.59 -11.09 1.01
C ALA A 20 -0.66 -10.64 1.80
N VAL A 21 -0.84 -9.33 1.94
CA VAL A 21 -2.02 -8.75 2.58
C VAL A 21 -2.95 -8.13 1.53
N PRO A 22 -4.28 -8.27 1.66
CA PRO A 22 -5.20 -7.64 0.72
C PRO A 22 -5.18 -6.11 0.86
N LYS A 23 -5.46 -5.37 -0.23
CA LYS A 23 -5.56 -3.90 -0.19
C LYS A 23 -6.60 -3.41 0.84
N SER A 24 -7.67 -4.16 1.07
CA SER A 24 -8.71 -3.87 2.09
C SER A 24 -8.20 -3.88 3.54
N ALA A 25 -7.01 -4.45 3.77
CA ALA A 25 -6.35 -4.49 5.07
C ALA A 25 -5.28 -3.39 5.23
N ARG A 26 -5.05 -2.54 4.22
CA ARG A 26 -4.18 -1.36 4.37
C ARG A 26 -4.71 -0.42 5.47
N GLY A 27 -3.81 0.08 6.30
CA GLY A 27 -4.14 0.92 7.46
C GLY A 27 -4.67 0.16 8.68
N LYS A 28 -4.89 -1.16 8.59
CA LYS A 28 -5.38 -2.00 9.69
C LYS A 28 -4.25 -2.82 10.30
N THR A 29 -4.48 -3.31 11.52
CA THR A 29 -3.62 -4.28 12.18
C THR A 29 -4.02 -5.68 11.73
N VAL A 30 -3.10 -6.41 11.09
CA VAL A 30 -3.31 -7.79 10.65
C VAL A 30 -2.39 -8.73 11.40
N ARG A 31 -2.80 -9.99 11.53
CA ARG A 31 -2.00 -11.03 12.19
C ARG A 31 -1.13 -11.75 11.16
N CYS A 32 0.16 -11.88 11.45
CA CYS A 32 1.07 -12.64 10.61
C CYS A 32 0.72 -14.13 10.62
N ARG A 33 0.57 -14.74 9.44
CA ARG A 33 0.27 -16.18 9.34
C ARG A 33 1.40 -17.08 9.84
N SER A 34 2.64 -16.59 9.81
CA SER A 34 3.83 -17.39 10.15
C SER A 34 4.26 -17.28 11.61
N CYS A 35 4.21 -16.09 12.21
CA CYS A 35 4.65 -15.88 13.60
C CYS A 35 3.53 -15.43 14.54
N GLY A 36 2.32 -15.16 14.04
CA GLY A 36 1.19 -14.72 14.87
C GLY A 36 1.30 -13.29 15.41
N THR A 37 2.37 -12.55 15.11
CA THR A 37 2.56 -11.15 15.53
C THR A 37 1.53 -10.24 14.86
N ASN A 38 1.03 -9.25 15.62
CA ASN A 38 0.17 -8.20 15.11
C ASN A 38 1.02 -7.15 14.39
N ILE A 39 0.80 -7.00 13.09
CA ILE A 39 1.53 -6.10 12.20
C ILE A 39 0.60 -5.00 11.76
N ARG A 40 1.03 -3.75 11.90
CA ARG A 40 0.32 -2.61 11.34
C ARG A 40 0.66 -2.50 9.85
N VAL A 41 -0.31 -2.73 8.97
CA VAL A 41 -0.11 -2.56 7.54
C VAL A 41 -0.07 -1.06 7.25
N PRO A 42 1.00 -0.53 6.65
CA PRO A 42 1.04 0.88 6.28
C PRO A 42 -0.14 1.19 5.37
N SER A 43 -0.84 2.28 5.67
CA SER A 43 -1.84 2.82 4.75
C SER A 43 -1.14 3.11 3.43
N ALA A 44 -1.84 2.97 2.30
CA ALA A 44 -1.33 3.58 1.08
C ALA A 44 -1.02 5.04 1.43
N PRO A 45 0.13 5.60 1.01
CA PRO A 45 0.28 7.05 1.10
C PRO A 45 -0.97 7.60 0.42
N ALA A 46 -1.78 8.33 1.19
CA ALA A 46 -2.70 9.26 0.60
C ALA A 46 -1.76 10.23 -0.10
N ILE A 47 -1.42 9.93 -1.35
CA ILE A 47 -0.92 10.94 -2.26
C ILE A 47 -2.05 11.95 -2.18
N ALA A 48 -1.79 13.01 -1.44
CA ALA A 48 -2.59 14.21 -1.47
C ALA A 48 -2.82 14.46 -2.96
N LYS A 49 -4.06 14.27 -3.40
CA LYS A 49 -4.53 14.83 -4.66
C LYS A 49 -4.50 16.34 -4.49
N ALA A 50 -3.31 16.91 -4.56
CA ALA A 50 -3.02 18.33 -4.66
C ALA A 50 -1.53 18.42 -5.01
N ALA A 51 -1.23 19.06 -6.15
CA ALA A 51 0.10 19.40 -6.64
C ALA A 51 0.83 18.41 -7.56
N PHE A 52 0.12 17.79 -8.51
CA PHE A 52 0.62 17.74 -9.90
C PHE A 52 -0.56 17.57 -10.88
N GLU A 53 -1.40 18.61 -10.95
CA GLU A 53 -2.30 18.80 -12.09
C GLU A 53 -1.45 19.34 -13.24
N ASP A 54 -1.30 18.49 -14.25
CA ASP A 54 -0.67 18.75 -15.53
C ASP A 54 -1.30 20.00 -16.18
N LYS A 55 -0.57 21.11 -16.16
CA LYS A 55 -0.90 22.31 -16.95
C LYS A 55 -0.56 22.03 -18.42
N LYS A 56 -1.37 21.21 -19.08
CA LYS A 56 -1.42 21.09 -20.53
C LYS A 56 -2.82 21.40 -21.02
N SER A 57 -3.11 22.70 -21.17
CA SER A 57 -4.13 23.24 -22.07
C SER A 57 -4.04 24.77 -22.11
N ASP A 58 -3.37 25.30 -23.13
CA ASP A 58 -3.95 26.31 -24.03
C ASP A 58 -3.11 26.27 -25.32
N LYS A 59 -3.44 25.36 -26.26
CA LYS A 59 -4.32 25.55 -27.42
C LYS A 59 -3.79 26.59 -28.44
N PRO A 60 -3.43 26.16 -29.67
CA PRO A 60 -3.01 27.02 -30.77
C PRO A 60 -4.21 27.61 -31.54
N ALA A 61 -4.09 28.86 -32.01
CA ALA A 61 -4.87 29.52 -33.07
C ALA A 61 -4.16 30.86 -33.40
N ALA A 62 -3.46 30.96 -34.53
CA ALA A 62 -3.93 31.43 -35.84
C ALA A 62 -3.41 32.85 -36.11
#